data_AF-A0A4Y7INJ8-F1
#
_entry.id   AF-A0A4Y7INJ8-F1
#
_cell.length_a   1.000
_cell.length_b   1.000
_cell.length_c   1.000
_cell.angle_alpha   90.00
_cell.angle_beta   90.00
_cell.angle_gamma   90.00
#
_symmetry.space_group_name_H-M   'P 1'
#
loop_
_entity.id
_entity.type
_entity.pdbx_description
1 polymer ?
#
loop_
_entity_poly.entity_id
_entity_poly.type
_entity_poly.pdbx_seq_one_letter_code
_entity_poly.pdbx_strand_id
1 'polypeptide(L)'
;MNFSYEFSTKVLRDFSCAVFRRNAAKLARIISEDYAKSDRTIDVQDLLMKSTLDTIFKVGFGVELNSITGSSEGTQFANAFDDSSAMTQWRYVDILWEIKRFLNVGFEAKLKKNIKIVDDFINKIISSKIEQGSKSADDSLSNKKEDILSRFLELNETDPRYLRDITLNFLVAGRDTTATTLSWFLYMLCKNPHVQDKAAKEVREATDAKDSTPFDQYVESVTDDALDKMHYLHAALAETLRLYPAVPVTIRYQTDIVCEKMQRSFVQKDGWTRMDTLEEKVLSSSLHFSCARKGLF
;
A
#
# COMPACT_ATOMS: atom_id res chain seq x y z
N MET A 1 -6.36 -20.27 -3.18
CA MET A 1 -5.42 -19.94 -2.10
C MET A 1 -5.98 -18.75 -1.32
N ASN A 2 -6.17 -18.85 0.00
CA ASN A 2 -6.79 -17.78 0.79
C ASN A 2 -5.73 -16.79 1.28
N PHE A 3 -5.56 -15.68 0.56
CA PHE A 3 -4.65 -14.59 0.93
C PHE A 3 -4.85 -14.10 2.37
N SER A 4 -6.10 -14.08 2.84
CA SER A 4 -6.46 -13.66 4.20
C SER A 4 -5.78 -14.48 5.30
N TYR A 5 -5.51 -15.76 5.04
CA TYR A 5 -4.85 -16.64 6.01
C TYR A 5 -3.38 -16.26 6.20
N GLU A 6 -2.68 -15.97 5.10
CA GLU A 6 -1.27 -15.58 5.13
C GLU A 6 -1.06 -14.27 5.88
N PHE A 7 -1.94 -13.28 5.68
CA PHE A 7 -1.89 -12.01 6.40
C PHE A 7 -2.25 -12.10 7.88
N SER A 8 -3.02 -13.11 8.28
CA SER A 8 -3.52 -13.25 9.65
C SER A 8 -2.58 -14.03 10.57
N THR A 9 -1.46 -14.56 10.06
CA THR A 9 -0.57 -15.35 10.91
C THR A 9 0.24 -14.45 11.85
N LYS A 10 0.35 -14.90 13.11
CA LYS A 10 1.11 -14.20 14.15
C LYS A 10 2.55 -13.93 13.71
N VAL A 11 3.17 -14.87 12.99
CA VAL A 11 4.55 -14.76 12.49
C VAL A 11 4.70 -13.57 11.54
N LEU A 12 3.82 -13.43 10.54
CA LEU A 12 3.91 -12.30 9.61
C LEU A 12 3.60 -10.97 10.30
N ARG A 13 2.65 -10.96 11.24
CA ARG A 13 2.34 -9.76 12.03
C ARG A 13 3.55 -9.32 12.85
N ASP A 14 4.15 -10.22 13.62
CA ASP A 14 5.27 -9.91 14.50
C ASP A 14 6.50 -9.45 13.67
N PHE A 15 6.77 -10.11 12.54
CA PHE A 15 7.79 -9.69 11.57
C PHE A 15 7.51 -8.31 10.98
N SER A 16 6.28 -8.08 10.52
CA SER A 16 5.87 -6.80 9.93
C SER A 16 6.00 -5.67 10.95
N CYS A 17 5.55 -5.87 12.18
CA CYS A 17 5.68 -4.91 13.27
C CYS A 17 7.16 -4.56 13.54
N ALA A 18 8.05 -5.56 13.58
CA ALA A 18 9.47 -5.31 13.74
C ALA A 18 10.06 -4.49 12.57
N VAL A 19 9.64 -4.76 11.33
CA VAL A 19 10.05 -3.99 10.15
C VAL A 19 9.52 -2.55 10.20
N PHE A 20 8.23 -2.36 10.53
CA PHE A 20 7.62 -1.04 10.66
C PHE A 20 8.34 -0.19 11.71
N ARG A 21 8.59 -0.78 12.88
CA ARG A 21 9.35 -0.18 13.98
C ARG A 21 10.73 0.30 13.54
N ARG A 22 11.53 -0.57 12.92
CA ARG A 22 12.87 -0.22 12.42
C ARG A 22 12.83 0.90 11.38
N ASN A 23 11.89 0.83 10.45
CA ASN A 23 11.80 1.85 9.40
C ASN A 23 11.31 3.20 9.94
N ALA A 24 10.39 3.20 10.92
CA ALA A 24 9.98 4.40 11.63
C ALA A 24 11.16 5.05 12.39
N ALA A 25 12.02 4.25 13.05
CA ALA A 25 13.25 4.76 13.67
C ALA A 25 14.19 5.41 12.64
N LYS A 26 14.39 4.76 11.48
CA LYS A 26 15.23 5.28 10.39
C LYS A 26 14.68 6.61 9.88
N LEU A 27 13.37 6.70 9.67
CA LEU A 27 12.69 7.91 9.24
C LEU A 27 12.81 9.05 10.27
N ALA A 28 12.58 8.76 11.55
CA ALA A 28 12.68 9.73 12.62
C ALA A 28 14.12 10.29 12.77
N ARG A 29 15.13 9.44 12.61
CA ARG A 29 16.54 9.86 12.55
C ARG A 29 16.79 10.83 11.42
N ILE A 30 16.42 10.47 10.19
CA ILE A 30 16.61 11.34 9.01
C ILE A 30 15.94 12.70 9.22
N ILE A 31 14.69 12.71 9.70
CA ILE A 31 13.97 13.96 9.98
C ILE A 31 14.71 14.79 11.05
N SER A 32 15.16 14.18 12.15
CA SER A 32 15.80 14.89 13.26
C SER A 32 17.25 15.33 12.98
N GLU A 33 18.02 14.55 12.24
CA GLU A 33 19.43 14.79 11.98
C GLU A 33 19.64 15.66 10.74
N ASP A 34 18.97 15.34 9.64
CA ASP A 34 19.23 15.98 8.35
C ASP A 34 18.40 17.25 8.17
N TYR A 35 17.14 17.25 8.61
CA TYR A 35 16.21 18.34 8.31
C TYR A 35 15.98 19.28 9.48
N ALA A 36 15.74 18.76 10.68
CA ALA A 36 15.48 19.61 11.85
C ALA A 36 16.68 20.48 12.24
N LYS A 37 17.92 20.03 11.97
CA LYS A 37 19.14 20.81 12.23
C LYS A 37 19.51 21.80 11.12
N SER A 38 18.98 21.61 9.90
CA SER A 38 19.40 22.36 8.71
C SER A 38 18.41 23.42 8.24
N ASP A 39 17.28 23.61 8.94
CA ASP A 39 16.18 24.53 8.57
C ASP A 39 15.71 24.35 7.12
N ARG A 40 15.71 23.09 6.63
CA ARG A 40 15.29 22.75 5.27
C ARG A 40 13.85 22.25 5.26
N THR A 41 13.09 22.68 4.27
CA THR A 41 11.74 22.14 3.99
C THR A 41 11.85 20.70 3.49
N ILE A 42 10.93 19.84 3.97
CA ILE A 42 10.87 18.42 3.63
C ILE A 42 9.65 18.17 2.75
N ASP A 43 9.84 17.44 1.64
CA ASP A 43 8.72 16.78 0.98
C ASP A 43 8.41 15.48 1.73
N VAL A 44 7.44 15.56 2.64
CA VAL A 44 7.03 14.44 3.49
C VAL A 44 6.40 13.32 2.66
N GLN A 45 5.75 13.63 1.53
CA GLN A 45 5.11 12.63 0.69
C GLN A 45 6.16 11.78 -0.01
N ASP A 46 7.16 12.39 -0.65
CA ASP A 46 8.28 11.66 -1.28
C ASP A 46 9.01 10.77 -0.25
N LEU A 47 9.26 11.30 0.95
CA LEU A 47 9.94 10.57 2.01
C LEU A 47 9.12 9.35 2.50
N LEU A 48 7.80 9.52 2.67
CA LEU A 48 6.89 8.42 3.04
C LEU A 48 6.72 7.40 1.91
N MET A 49 6.73 7.82 0.64
CA MET A 49 6.70 6.91 -0.51
C MET A 49 7.95 6.02 -0.59
N LYS A 50 9.13 6.57 -0.28
CA LYS A 50 10.38 5.81 -0.17
C LYS A 50 10.38 4.89 1.05
N SER A 51 9.93 5.40 2.20
CA SER A 51 9.85 4.62 3.43
C SER A 51 8.90 3.42 3.29
N THR A 52 7.68 3.64 2.82
CA THR A 52 6.70 2.56 2.63
C THR A 52 7.16 1.55 1.58
N LEU A 53 7.85 1.99 0.53
CA LEU A 53 8.51 1.11 -0.45
C LEU A 53 9.54 0.19 0.22
N ASP A 54 10.47 0.73 1.00
CA ASP A 54 11.47 -0.06 1.73
C ASP A 54 10.81 -1.06 2.69
N THR A 55 9.75 -0.63 3.39
CA THR A 55 8.97 -1.48 4.28
C THR A 55 8.30 -2.64 3.55
N ILE A 56 7.57 -2.39 2.46
CA ILE A 56 6.84 -3.45 1.75
C ILE A 56 7.82 -4.40 1.06
N PHE A 57 8.99 -3.92 0.62
CA PHE A 57 10.02 -4.80 0.08
C PHE A 57 10.60 -5.74 1.14
N LYS A 58 10.79 -5.24 2.37
CA LYS A 58 11.27 -6.04 3.49
C LYS A 58 10.22 -7.03 3.98
N VAL A 59 8.97 -6.60 4.15
CA VAL A 59 7.86 -7.48 4.59
C VAL A 59 7.49 -8.50 3.51
N GLY A 60 7.43 -8.06 2.26
CA GLY A 60 7.03 -8.87 1.11
C GLY A 60 8.09 -9.89 0.69
N PHE A 61 9.35 -9.46 0.61
CA PHE A 61 10.41 -10.24 -0.06
C PHE A 61 11.65 -10.48 0.83
N GLY A 62 11.71 -9.87 2.02
CA GLY A 62 12.87 -9.92 2.90
C GLY A 62 14.06 -9.08 2.41
N VAL A 63 13.88 -8.27 1.36
CA VAL A 63 14.94 -7.49 0.70
C VAL A 63 14.97 -6.06 1.21
N GLU A 64 16.18 -5.54 1.46
CA GLU A 64 16.38 -4.12 1.77
C GLU A 64 16.68 -3.34 0.49
N LEU A 65 15.69 -2.59 0.00
CA LEU A 65 15.82 -1.77 -1.19
C LEU A 65 16.70 -0.53 -0.93
N ASN A 66 16.64 0.00 0.29
CA ASN A 66 17.39 1.18 0.73
C ASN A 66 17.14 2.40 -0.18
N SER A 67 15.89 2.58 -0.62
CA SER A 67 15.46 3.69 -1.47
C SER A 67 15.61 5.06 -0.79
N ILE A 68 15.48 5.10 0.54
CA ILE A 68 15.69 6.32 1.33
C ILE A 68 17.16 6.79 1.27
N THR A 69 18.11 5.85 1.26
CA THR A 69 19.56 6.13 1.29
C THR A 69 20.19 6.16 -0.11
N GLY A 70 19.39 5.98 -1.18
CA GLY A 70 19.82 6.24 -2.55
C GLY A 70 20.59 5.10 -3.24
N SER A 71 20.19 3.83 -3.07
CA SER A 71 20.75 2.76 -3.92
C SER A 71 20.41 3.02 -5.41
N SER A 72 21.38 2.82 -6.31
CA SER A 72 21.20 3.14 -7.74
C SER A 72 20.12 2.28 -8.40
N GLU A 73 20.09 0.99 -8.06
CA GLU A 73 19.10 0.03 -8.58
C GLU A 73 17.72 0.25 -7.96
N GLY A 74 17.63 0.48 -6.65
CA GLY A 74 16.35 0.71 -5.97
C GLY A 74 15.68 2.03 -6.37
N THR A 75 16.48 3.07 -6.60
CA THR A 75 15.97 4.35 -7.14
C THR A 75 15.48 4.20 -8.57
N GLN A 76 16.18 3.45 -9.41
CA GLN A 76 15.74 3.17 -10.77
C GLN A 76 14.42 2.40 -10.79
N PHE A 77 14.28 1.38 -9.93
CA PHE A 77 13.04 0.65 -9.76
C PHE A 77 11.89 1.59 -9.31
N ALA A 78 12.10 2.38 -8.25
CA ALA A 78 11.10 3.27 -7.70
C ALA A 78 10.58 4.26 -8.75
N ASN A 79 11.49 4.91 -9.48
CA ASN A 79 11.15 5.85 -10.54
C ASN A 79 10.39 5.18 -11.69
N ALA A 80 10.83 3.98 -12.12
CA ALA A 80 10.16 3.23 -13.17
C ALA A 80 8.75 2.79 -12.74
N PHE A 81 8.58 2.41 -11.47
CA PHE A 81 7.30 2.05 -10.89
C PHE A 81 6.35 3.24 -10.81
N ASP A 82 6.80 4.39 -10.30
CA ASP A 82 6.00 5.62 -10.20
C ASP A 82 5.55 6.14 -11.56
N ASP A 83 6.47 6.20 -12.52
CA ASP A 83 6.13 6.53 -13.91
C ASP A 83 5.11 5.54 -14.46
N SER A 84 5.28 4.23 -14.23
CA SER A 84 4.37 3.21 -14.76
C SER A 84 2.96 3.33 -14.18
N SER A 85 2.86 3.60 -12.87
CA SER A 85 1.60 3.82 -12.18
C SER A 85 0.89 5.05 -12.74
N ALA A 86 1.58 6.19 -12.84
CA ALA A 86 1.01 7.43 -13.38
C ALA A 86 0.55 7.26 -14.85
N MET A 87 1.35 6.59 -15.68
CA MET A 87 1.05 6.36 -17.09
C MET A 87 -0.11 5.36 -17.28
N THR A 88 -0.27 4.40 -16.37
CA THR A 88 -1.41 3.48 -16.39
C THR A 88 -2.71 4.21 -16.07
N GLN A 89 -2.69 5.18 -15.15
CA GLN A 89 -3.86 6.02 -14.86
C GLN A 89 -4.31 6.86 -16.07
N TRP A 90 -3.37 7.29 -16.93
CA TRP A 90 -3.71 8.01 -18.16
C TRP A 90 -4.56 7.20 -19.14
N ARG A 91 -4.53 5.86 -19.07
CA ARG A 91 -5.37 5.00 -19.92
C ARG A 91 -6.86 5.15 -19.63
N TYR A 92 -7.24 5.60 -18.43
CA TYR A 92 -8.65 5.86 -18.11
C TYR A 92 -9.25 7.04 -18.89
N VAL A 93 -8.42 7.96 -19.38
CA VAL A 93 -8.86 9.15 -20.12
C VAL A 93 -8.47 9.13 -21.59
N ASP A 94 -7.40 8.41 -21.96
CA ASP A 94 -6.91 8.33 -23.33
C ASP A 94 -7.56 7.20 -24.13
N ILE A 95 -8.69 7.45 -24.78
CA ILE A 95 -9.44 6.44 -25.57
C ILE A 95 -8.58 5.77 -26.66
N LEU A 96 -7.52 6.42 -27.13
CA LEU A 96 -6.64 5.92 -28.19
C LEU A 96 -5.42 5.14 -27.65
N TRP A 97 -5.38 4.80 -26.36
CA TRP A 97 -4.23 4.15 -25.73
C TRP A 97 -3.88 2.81 -26.38
N GLU A 98 -4.86 2.03 -26.85
CA GLU A 98 -4.63 0.74 -27.54
C GLU A 98 -3.88 0.92 -28.86
N ILE A 99 -4.24 1.95 -29.64
CA ILE A 99 -3.58 2.27 -30.90
C ILE A 99 -2.15 2.76 -30.62
N LYS A 100 -1.97 3.63 -29.62
CA LYS A 100 -0.63 4.11 -29.21
C LYS A 100 0.25 2.97 -28.70
N ARG A 101 -0.34 1.98 -28.02
CA ARG A 101 0.35 0.76 -27.59
C ARG A 101 0.75 -0.09 -28.77
N PHE A 102 -0.16 -0.31 -29.72
CA PHE A 102 0.11 -1.08 -30.93
C PHE A 102 1.24 -0.45 -31.76
N LEU A 103 1.20 0.86 -31.94
CA LEU A 103 2.25 1.62 -32.64
C LEU A 103 3.53 1.81 -31.82
N ASN A 104 3.51 1.47 -30.52
CA ASN A 104 4.61 1.65 -29.58
C ASN A 104 5.17 3.10 -29.61
N VAL A 105 4.29 4.09 -29.47
CA VAL A 105 4.62 5.52 -29.51
C VAL A 105 4.21 6.25 -28.22
N GLY A 106 4.89 7.34 -27.92
CA GLY A 106 4.55 8.24 -26.82
C GLY A 106 4.59 7.57 -25.45
N PHE A 107 3.55 7.81 -24.63
CA PHE A 107 3.44 7.27 -23.28
C PHE A 107 3.45 5.74 -23.25
N GLU A 108 2.81 5.05 -24.19
CA GLU A 108 2.79 3.57 -24.18
C GLU A 108 4.17 2.96 -24.44
N ALA A 109 5.01 3.62 -25.26
CA ALA A 109 6.40 3.18 -25.49
C ALA A 109 7.26 3.30 -24.23
N LYS A 110 7.15 4.45 -23.54
CA LYS A 110 7.85 4.68 -22.27
C LYS A 110 7.32 3.74 -21.17
N LEU A 111 6.02 3.47 -21.13
CA LEU A 111 5.40 2.53 -20.20
C LEU A 111 5.91 1.10 -20.42
N LYS A 112 6.02 0.65 -21.67
CA LYS A 112 6.62 -0.65 -22.01
C LYS A 112 8.07 -0.76 -21.51
N LYS A 113 8.87 0.30 -21.65
CA LYS A 113 10.25 0.33 -21.13
C LYS A 113 10.28 0.25 -19.61
N ASN A 114 9.41 1.00 -18.93
CA ASN A 114 9.38 1.03 -17.46
C ASN A 114 8.85 -0.28 -16.87
N ILE A 115 7.83 -0.89 -17.47
CA ILE A 115 7.36 -2.24 -17.10
C ILE A 115 8.50 -3.24 -17.20
N LYS A 116 9.34 -3.17 -18.24
CA LYS A 116 10.50 -4.05 -18.35
C LYS A 116 11.48 -3.89 -17.20
N ILE A 117 11.79 -2.66 -16.78
CA ILE A 117 12.68 -2.39 -15.64
C ILE A 117 12.10 -2.99 -14.34
N VAL A 118 10.80 -2.81 -14.13
CA VAL A 118 10.06 -3.35 -12.97
C VAL A 118 10.07 -4.88 -13.00
N ASP A 119 9.74 -5.49 -14.13
CA ASP A 119 9.72 -6.95 -14.32
C ASP A 119 11.10 -7.56 -14.12
N ASP A 120 12.15 -6.98 -14.73
CA ASP A 120 13.52 -7.48 -14.61
C ASP A 120 13.99 -7.47 -13.14
N PHE A 121 13.66 -6.41 -12.41
CA PHE A 121 14.00 -6.28 -10.99
C PHE A 121 13.25 -7.30 -10.11
N ILE A 122 11.94 -7.45 -10.31
CA ILE A 122 11.12 -8.40 -9.55
C ILE A 122 11.54 -9.84 -9.84
N ASN A 123 11.77 -10.18 -11.11
CA ASN A 123 12.25 -11.50 -11.50
C ASN A 123 13.60 -11.81 -10.87
N LYS A 124 14.53 -10.85 -10.82
CA LYS A 124 15.82 -11.00 -10.13
C LYS A 124 15.64 -11.34 -8.65
N ILE A 125 14.72 -10.68 -7.95
CA ILE A 125 14.41 -10.97 -6.54
C ILE A 125 13.81 -12.37 -6.39
N ILE A 126 12.83 -12.72 -7.22
CA ILE A 126 12.17 -14.04 -7.19
C ILE A 126 13.18 -15.16 -7.44
N SER A 127 13.99 -15.05 -8.49
CA SER A 127 15.03 -16.03 -8.81
C SER A 127 16.04 -16.18 -7.67
N SER A 128 16.52 -15.07 -7.11
CA SER A 128 17.44 -15.10 -5.96
C SER A 128 16.81 -15.82 -4.75
N LYS A 129 15.52 -15.62 -4.52
CA LYS A 129 14.79 -16.25 -3.41
C LYS A 129 14.60 -17.75 -3.62
N ILE A 130 14.25 -18.17 -4.84
CA ILE A 130 14.12 -19.59 -5.21
C ILE A 130 15.47 -20.31 -5.03
N GLU A 131 16.57 -19.70 -5.47
CA GLU A 131 17.92 -20.25 -5.31
C GLU A 131 18.35 -20.35 -3.83
N GLN A 132 17.96 -19.39 -3.00
CA GLN A 132 18.22 -19.44 -1.56
C GLN A 132 17.38 -20.53 -0.88
N GLY A 133 16.12 -20.70 -1.28
CA GLY A 133 15.23 -21.75 -0.79
C GLY A 133 15.72 -23.16 -1.10
N SER A 134 16.28 -23.39 -2.30
CA SER A 134 16.80 -24.70 -2.70
C SER A 134 18.13 -25.08 -2.01
N LYS A 135 18.96 -24.09 -1.65
CA LYS A 135 20.23 -24.30 -0.93
C LYS A 135 20.05 -24.48 0.59
N SER A 136 18.91 -24.08 1.15
CA SER A 136 18.66 -24.07 2.60
C SER A 136 18.01 -25.35 3.13
N ALA A 137 17.91 -26.41 2.32
CA ALA A 137 17.31 -27.69 2.73
C ALA A 137 18.18 -28.48 3.74
N ASP A 138 19.42 -28.05 4.02
CA ASP A 138 20.39 -28.80 4.83
C ASP A 138 20.87 -28.09 6.11
N ASP A 139 20.27 -26.94 6.50
CA ASP A 139 20.67 -26.27 7.75
C ASP A 139 19.50 -25.89 8.66
N SER A 140 19.61 -26.40 9.87
CA SER A 140 18.68 -26.39 11.00
C SER A 140 18.50 -25.01 11.67
N LEU A 141 18.28 -23.96 10.89
CA LEU A 141 17.98 -22.61 11.39
C LEU A 141 16.57 -22.18 10.98
N SER A 142 15.62 -22.53 11.84
CA SER A 142 14.19 -22.23 11.82
C SER A 142 13.79 -20.74 11.87
N ASN A 143 14.66 -19.81 11.44
CA ASN A 143 14.48 -18.36 11.58
C ASN A 143 14.45 -17.58 10.23
N LYS A 144 14.21 -18.23 9.08
CA LYS A 144 14.44 -17.60 7.76
C LYS A 144 13.24 -17.38 6.84
N LYS A 145 12.00 -17.62 7.27
CA LYS A 145 10.84 -17.63 6.35
C LYS A 145 9.67 -16.77 6.82
N GLU A 146 9.99 -15.56 7.24
CA GLU A 146 9.00 -14.62 7.77
C GLU A 146 8.34 -13.76 6.68
N ASP A 147 9.01 -13.57 5.54
CA ASP A 147 8.50 -12.77 4.42
C ASP A 147 7.47 -13.52 3.56
N ILE A 148 6.56 -12.76 2.96
CA ILE A 148 5.41 -13.26 2.20
C ILE A 148 5.84 -14.17 1.04
N LEU A 149 6.88 -13.79 0.28
CA LEU A 149 7.35 -14.57 -0.86
C LEU A 149 7.92 -15.93 -0.45
N SER A 150 8.69 -15.98 0.65
CA SER A 150 9.15 -17.27 1.21
C SER A 150 7.98 -18.21 1.49
N ARG A 151 6.87 -17.69 2.00
CA ARG A 151 5.69 -18.48 2.38
C ARG A 151 4.91 -18.99 1.17
N PHE A 152 4.84 -18.20 0.09
CA PHE A 152 4.31 -18.70 -1.20
C PHE A 152 5.15 -19.84 -1.76
N LEU A 153 6.49 -19.72 -1.69
CA LEU A 153 7.40 -20.78 -2.15
C LEU A 153 7.25 -22.08 -1.34
N GLU A 154 6.95 -22.00 -0.03
CA GLU A 154 6.66 -23.19 0.79
C GLU A 154 5.41 -23.95 0.37
N LEU A 155 4.44 -23.25 -0.24
CA LEU A 155 3.22 -23.84 -0.74
C LEU A 155 3.40 -24.43 -2.14
N ASN A 156 4.66 -24.64 -2.57
CA ASN A 156 5.08 -25.10 -3.89
C ASN A 156 4.61 -24.22 -5.06
N GLU A 157 4.22 -22.97 -4.79
CA GLU A 157 3.90 -22.00 -5.83
C GLU A 157 5.19 -21.47 -6.45
N THR A 158 5.54 -22.02 -7.62
CA THR A 158 6.79 -21.72 -8.32
C THR A 158 6.58 -21.08 -9.69
N ASP A 159 5.34 -20.83 -10.11
CA ASP A 159 5.07 -20.11 -11.36
C ASP A 159 5.62 -18.68 -11.27
N PRO A 160 6.66 -18.32 -12.05
CA PRO A 160 7.28 -17.01 -11.98
C PRO A 160 6.31 -15.88 -12.31
N ARG A 161 5.32 -16.14 -13.18
CA ARG A 161 4.32 -15.12 -13.54
C ARG A 161 3.39 -14.83 -12.38
N TYR A 162 2.89 -15.88 -11.73
CA TYR A 162 2.04 -15.75 -10.55
C TYR A 162 2.76 -15.03 -9.41
N LEU A 163 4.00 -15.42 -9.10
CA LEU A 163 4.81 -14.77 -8.07
C LEU A 163 5.08 -13.30 -8.39
N ARG A 164 5.36 -12.96 -9.65
CA ARG A 164 5.52 -11.57 -10.10
C ARG A 164 4.25 -10.76 -9.92
N ASP A 165 3.11 -11.27 -10.37
CA ASP A 165 1.83 -10.55 -10.33
C ASP A 165 1.39 -10.32 -8.88
N ILE A 166 1.58 -11.33 -8.03
CA ILE A 166 1.35 -11.19 -6.59
C ILE A 166 2.27 -10.13 -6.00
N THR A 167 3.57 -10.19 -6.29
CA THR A 167 4.57 -9.22 -5.81
C THR A 167 4.15 -7.80 -6.17
N LEU A 168 3.75 -7.55 -7.42
CA LEU A 168 3.25 -6.25 -7.86
C LEU A 168 1.99 -5.82 -7.11
N ASN A 169 1.03 -6.72 -6.90
CA ASN A 169 -0.19 -6.42 -6.16
C ASN A 169 0.11 -6.00 -4.72
N PHE A 170 1.03 -6.69 -4.03
CA PHE A 170 1.46 -6.33 -2.68
C PHE A 170 2.15 -4.97 -2.63
N LEU A 171 3.02 -4.68 -3.61
CA LEU A 171 3.72 -3.40 -3.70
C LEU A 171 2.73 -2.23 -3.84
N VAL A 172 1.81 -2.32 -4.80
CA VAL A 172 0.80 -1.27 -5.04
C VAL A 172 -0.10 -1.11 -3.81
N ALA A 173 -0.57 -2.22 -3.24
CA ALA A 173 -1.50 -2.18 -2.12
C ALA A 173 -0.87 -1.59 -0.84
N GLY A 174 0.38 -1.95 -0.54
CA GLY A 174 1.03 -1.57 0.73
C GLY A 174 1.73 -0.22 0.70
N ARG A 175 2.30 0.18 -0.44
CA ARG A 175 3.10 1.40 -0.56
C ARG A 175 2.23 2.64 -0.70
N ASP A 176 1.54 2.74 -1.82
CA ASP A 176 0.94 4.00 -2.27
C ASP A 176 -0.22 4.42 -1.33
N THR A 177 -0.99 3.45 -0.83
CA THR A 177 -2.13 3.70 0.07
C THR A 177 -1.66 4.21 1.45
N THR A 178 -0.64 3.56 2.03
CA THR A 178 -0.09 3.91 3.35
C THR A 178 0.62 5.25 3.29
N ALA A 179 1.46 5.47 2.27
CA ALA A 179 2.18 6.74 2.11
C ALA A 179 1.23 7.93 1.94
N THR A 180 0.19 7.75 1.12
CA THR A 180 -0.83 8.79 0.91
C THR A 180 -1.58 9.09 2.21
N THR A 181 -2.00 8.06 2.94
CA THR A 181 -2.71 8.21 4.23
C THR A 181 -1.85 8.96 5.24
N LEU A 182 -0.59 8.55 5.41
CA LEU A 182 0.33 9.18 6.36
C LEU A 182 0.68 10.62 5.96
N SER A 183 0.79 10.91 4.67
CA SER A 183 1.03 12.27 4.17
C SER A 183 -0.12 13.21 4.53
N TRP A 184 -1.37 12.78 4.28
CA TRP A 184 -2.56 13.52 4.70
C TRP A 184 -2.68 13.64 6.21
N PHE A 185 -2.34 12.58 6.93
CA PHE A 185 -2.38 12.58 8.40
C PHE A 185 -1.43 13.63 8.98
N LEU A 186 -0.17 13.65 8.54
CA LEU A 186 0.80 14.65 8.99
C LEU A 186 0.38 16.06 8.59
N TYR A 187 -0.13 16.25 7.37
CA TYR A 187 -0.71 17.53 6.95
C TYR A 187 -1.84 17.98 7.89
N MET A 188 -2.76 17.09 8.24
CA MET A 188 -3.87 17.38 9.15
C MET A 188 -3.41 17.71 10.57
N LEU A 189 -2.37 17.04 11.08
CA LEU A 189 -1.75 17.39 12.35
C LEU A 189 -1.14 18.80 12.32
N CYS A 190 -0.38 19.14 11.28
CA CYS A 190 0.19 20.49 11.12
C CYS A 190 -0.88 21.59 11.04
N LYS A 191 -2.03 21.28 10.45
CA LYS A 191 -3.18 22.21 10.38
C LYS A 191 -3.97 22.29 11.69
N ASN A 192 -3.81 21.34 12.60
CA ASN A 192 -4.55 21.25 13.87
C ASN A 192 -3.61 21.00 15.06
N PRO A 193 -2.86 22.02 15.53
CA PRO A 193 -1.87 21.85 16.60
C PRO A 193 -2.42 21.22 17.88
N HIS A 194 -3.67 21.54 18.25
CA HIS A 194 -4.32 20.95 19.42
C HIS A 194 -4.52 19.42 19.32
N VAL A 195 -4.80 18.90 18.11
CA VAL A 195 -4.89 17.46 17.84
C VAL A 195 -3.51 16.84 17.91
N GLN A 196 -2.51 17.50 17.31
CA GLN A 196 -1.11 17.07 17.35
C GLN A 196 -0.61 16.93 18.79
N ASP A 197 -0.80 17.95 19.63
CA ASP A 197 -0.35 17.94 21.02
C ASP A 197 -1.01 16.83 21.83
N LYS A 198 -2.31 16.62 21.62
CA LYS A 198 -3.07 15.58 22.30
C LYS A 198 -2.66 14.17 21.85
N ALA A 199 -2.47 13.95 20.55
CA ALA A 199 -1.97 12.69 20.02
C ALA A 199 -0.55 12.41 20.53
N ALA A 200 0.34 13.39 20.49
CA ALA A 200 1.71 13.26 20.98
C ALA A 200 1.75 12.98 22.50
N LYS A 201 0.85 13.60 23.28
CA LYS A 201 0.72 13.33 24.71
C LYS A 201 0.26 11.90 24.98
N GLU A 202 -0.79 11.43 24.30
CA GLU A 202 -1.28 10.05 24.43
C GLU A 202 -0.18 9.05 24.08
N VAL A 203 0.57 9.28 23.00
CA VAL A 203 1.66 8.39 22.59
C VAL A 203 2.76 8.35 23.67
N ARG A 204 3.16 9.48 24.25
CA ARG A 204 4.14 9.51 25.35
C ARG A 204 3.67 8.77 26.60
N GLU A 205 2.40 8.93 26.96
CA GLU A 205 1.79 8.24 28.12
C GLU A 205 1.67 6.73 27.88
N ALA A 206 1.39 6.31 26.64
CA ALA A 206 1.28 4.89 26.29
C ALA A 206 2.63 4.17 26.26
N THR A 207 3.72 4.87 25.92
CA THR A 207 5.07 4.32 25.77
C THR A 207 6.00 4.58 26.95
N ASP A 208 5.56 5.34 27.96
CA ASP A 208 6.40 5.84 29.06
C ASP A 208 7.68 6.58 28.57
N ALA A 209 7.64 7.13 27.34
CA ALA A 209 8.77 7.77 26.72
C ALA A 209 9.00 9.19 27.28
N LYS A 210 10.28 9.52 27.50
CA LYS A 210 10.73 10.87 27.86
C LYS A 210 11.29 11.57 26.63
N ASP A 211 11.36 12.90 26.66
CA ASP A 211 11.88 13.69 25.54
C ASP A 211 13.35 13.35 25.19
N SER A 212 14.11 12.80 26.14
CA SER A 212 15.49 12.35 25.96
C SER A 212 15.62 10.87 25.55
N THR A 213 14.52 10.16 25.34
CA THR A 213 14.55 8.73 24.98
C THR A 213 15.13 8.56 23.57
N PRO A 214 16.21 7.78 23.39
CA PRO A 214 16.76 7.50 22.06
C PRO A 214 15.74 6.83 21.14
N PHE A 215 15.80 7.09 19.83
CA PHE A 215 14.83 6.54 18.87
C PHE A 215 14.71 5.01 18.90
N ASP A 216 15.81 4.28 19.11
CA ASP A 216 15.76 2.81 19.18
C ASP A 216 14.95 2.34 20.39
N GLN A 217 15.21 2.94 21.56
CA GLN A 217 14.48 2.62 22.79
C GLN A 217 13.01 3.04 22.68
N TYR A 218 12.74 4.19 22.06
CA TYR A 218 11.38 4.64 21.80
C TYR A 218 10.63 3.62 20.95
N VAL A 219 11.25 3.12 19.89
CA VAL A 219 10.62 2.15 18.99
C VAL A 219 10.38 0.81 19.65
N GLU A 220 11.27 0.37 20.55
CA GLU A 220 11.06 -0.83 21.37
C GLU A 220 9.88 -0.68 22.33
N SER A 221 9.62 0.54 22.82
CA SER A 221 8.49 0.83 23.72
C SER A 221 7.11 0.85 23.02
N VAL A 222 7.06 0.88 21.68
CA VAL A 222 5.81 0.79 20.90
C VAL A 222 5.33 -0.66 20.83
N THR A 223 4.97 -1.25 21.96
CA THR A 223 4.44 -2.62 22.08
C THR A 223 2.97 -2.70 21.66
N ASP A 224 2.43 -3.91 21.50
CA ASP A 224 0.99 -4.11 21.21
C ASP A 224 0.13 -3.49 22.33
N ASP A 225 0.53 -3.68 23.60
CA ASP A 225 -0.14 -3.06 24.76
C ASP A 225 -0.08 -1.53 24.74
N ALA A 226 0.99 -0.94 24.19
CA ALA A 226 1.09 0.51 24.03
C ALA A 226 0.16 0.99 22.91
N LEU A 227 0.14 0.29 21.76
CA LEU A 227 -0.75 0.61 20.64
C LEU A 227 -2.22 0.54 21.04
N ASP A 228 -2.60 -0.44 21.87
CA ASP A 228 -3.96 -0.61 22.38
C ASP A 228 -4.44 0.57 23.23
N LYS A 229 -3.52 1.37 23.80
CA LYS A 229 -3.86 2.58 24.58
C LYS A 229 -3.97 3.85 23.73
N MET A 230 -3.52 3.83 22.47
CA MET A 230 -3.45 5.00 21.59
C MET A 230 -4.78 5.29 20.86
N HIS A 231 -5.87 5.40 21.61
CA HIS A 231 -7.22 5.53 21.06
C HIS A 231 -7.44 6.84 20.29
N TYR A 232 -6.91 7.96 20.79
CA TYR A 232 -7.03 9.26 20.17
C TYR A 232 -6.21 9.36 18.89
N LEU A 233 -5.01 8.80 18.87
CA LEU A 233 -4.21 8.66 17.66
C LEU A 233 -4.95 7.84 16.60
N HIS A 234 -5.54 6.71 17.00
CA HIS A 234 -6.35 5.89 16.10
C HIS A 234 -7.56 6.65 15.56
N ALA A 235 -8.26 7.41 16.41
CA ALA A 235 -9.39 8.24 16.00
C ALA A 235 -8.97 9.35 15.02
N ALA A 236 -7.81 9.99 15.22
CA ALA A 236 -7.30 11.01 14.32
C ALA A 236 -6.89 10.44 12.95
N LEU A 237 -6.30 9.23 12.94
CA LEU A 237 -6.02 8.49 11.70
C LEU A 237 -7.31 8.10 10.97
N ALA A 238 -8.31 7.59 11.69
CA ALA A 238 -9.61 7.23 11.14
C ALA A 238 -10.32 8.45 10.54
N GLU A 239 -10.30 9.60 11.22
CA GLU A 239 -10.86 10.84 10.71
C GLU A 239 -10.12 11.35 9.47
N THR A 240 -8.80 11.17 9.41
CA THR A 240 -8.01 11.47 8.21
C THR A 240 -8.45 10.61 7.04
N LEU A 241 -8.64 9.30 7.23
CA LEU A 241 -9.14 8.40 6.19
C LEU A 241 -10.58 8.73 5.76
N ARG A 242 -11.42 9.23 6.68
CA ARG A 242 -12.77 9.69 6.36
C ARG A 242 -12.76 10.92 5.45
N LEU A 243 -11.85 11.86 5.68
CA LEU A 243 -11.72 13.11 4.92
C LEU A 243 -10.92 12.94 3.62
N TYR A 244 -9.83 12.18 3.69
CA TYR A 244 -8.85 11.96 2.63
C TYR A 244 -8.59 10.47 2.45
N PRO A 245 -9.55 9.72 1.88
CA PRO A 245 -9.38 8.30 1.61
C PRO A 245 -8.26 8.11 0.57
N ALA A 246 -7.28 7.25 0.88
CA ALA A 246 -6.21 6.95 -0.07
C ALA A 246 -6.72 6.29 -1.37
N VAL A 247 -7.84 5.56 -1.29
CA VAL A 247 -8.55 5.01 -2.44
C VAL A 247 -9.97 5.58 -2.45
N PRO A 248 -10.20 6.72 -3.14
CA PRO A 248 -11.48 7.43 -3.07
C PRO A 248 -12.61 6.75 -3.84
N VAL A 249 -12.28 5.89 -4.82
CA VAL A 249 -13.24 5.25 -5.71
C VAL A 249 -12.95 3.76 -5.77
N THR A 250 -13.96 2.94 -5.47
CA THR A 250 -13.95 1.50 -5.75
C THR A 250 -15.01 1.17 -6.78
N ILE A 251 -14.61 0.47 -7.84
CA ILE A 251 -15.50 0.05 -8.92
C ILE A 251 -15.81 -1.43 -8.73
N ARG A 252 -17.09 -1.79 -8.75
CA ARG A 252 -17.55 -3.18 -8.68
C ARG A 252 -18.34 -3.51 -9.96
N TYR A 253 -18.14 -4.73 -10.46
CA TYR A 253 -18.94 -5.30 -11.54
C TYR A 253 -19.92 -6.31 -10.96
N GLN A 254 -21.20 -6.13 -11.26
CA GLN A 254 -22.25 -6.94 -10.66
C GLN A 254 -22.52 -8.19 -11.51
N THR A 255 -22.07 -9.35 -11.04
CA THR A 255 -22.23 -10.63 -11.76
C THR A 255 -23.60 -11.28 -11.55
N ASP A 256 -24.34 -10.88 -10.52
CA ASP A 256 -25.66 -11.43 -10.16
C ASP A 256 -26.65 -10.34 -9.74
N ILE A 257 -27.95 -10.58 -9.80
CA ILE A 257 -28.93 -9.58 -9.35
C ILE A 257 -28.84 -9.44 -7.82
N VAL A 258 -28.48 -8.25 -7.33
CA VAL A 258 -28.48 -7.94 -5.90
C VAL A 258 -29.66 -7.02 -5.59
N CYS A 259 -30.50 -7.46 -4.66
CA CYS A 259 -31.56 -6.63 -4.09
C CYS A 259 -30.97 -5.84 -2.92
N GLU A 260 -30.52 -4.63 -3.19
CA GLU A 260 -29.89 -3.79 -2.19
C GLU A 260 -30.96 -3.10 -1.34
N LYS A 261 -31.25 -3.70 -0.18
CA LYS A 261 -32.29 -3.24 0.74
C LYS A 261 -32.09 -1.79 1.23
N MET A 262 -30.88 -1.25 1.13
CA MET A 262 -30.51 0.03 1.73
C MET A 262 -30.95 1.25 0.90
N GLN A 263 -31.08 1.13 -0.43
CA GLN A 263 -31.46 2.24 -1.32
C GLN A 263 -32.79 2.04 -2.08
N ARG A 264 -33.48 0.91 -1.91
CA ARG A 264 -34.67 0.52 -2.72
C ARG A 264 -34.42 0.60 -4.24
N SER A 265 -33.17 0.43 -4.66
CA SER A 265 -32.74 0.36 -6.06
C SER A 265 -32.44 -1.09 -6.42
N PHE A 266 -32.92 -1.51 -7.59
CA PHE A 266 -32.50 -2.78 -8.17
C PHE A 266 -31.24 -2.53 -9.00
N VAL A 267 -30.13 -3.17 -8.62
CA VAL A 267 -28.92 -3.20 -9.47
C VAL A 267 -29.06 -4.41 -10.38
N GLN A 268 -29.18 -4.15 -11.68
CA GLN A 268 -29.32 -5.18 -12.70
C GLN A 268 -28.01 -5.95 -12.86
N LYS A 269 -28.12 -7.23 -13.23
CA LYS A 269 -26.98 -8.05 -13.65
C LYS A 269 -26.23 -7.35 -14.78
N ASP A 270 -24.90 -7.42 -14.76
CA ASP A 270 -23.98 -6.79 -15.71
C ASP A 270 -23.88 -5.26 -15.61
N GLY A 271 -24.33 -4.69 -14.47
CA GLY A 271 -24.16 -3.26 -14.14
C GLY A 271 -22.83 -2.96 -13.43
N TRP A 272 -22.33 -1.73 -13.62
CA TRP A 272 -21.21 -1.18 -12.86
C TRP A 272 -21.73 -0.34 -11.69
N THR A 273 -21.29 -0.64 -10.47
CA THR A 273 -21.54 0.21 -9.31
C THR A 273 -20.27 0.93 -8.91
N ARG A 274 -20.42 2.24 -8.64
CA ARG A 274 -19.37 3.09 -8.13
C ARG A 274 -19.67 3.38 -6.67
N MET A 275 -18.76 2.97 -5.79
CA MET A 275 -18.81 3.30 -4.37
C MET A 275 -17.90 4.50 -4.14
N ASP A 276 -18.49 5.68 -3.91
CA ASP A 276 -17.78 6.85 -3.40
C ASP A 276 -17.94 6.89 -1.87
N THR A 277 -16.95 7.40 -1.14
CA THR A 277 -16.90 7.39 0.34
C THR A 277 -18.06 8.12 1.04
N LEU A 278 -18.98 8.74 0.30
CA LEU A 278 -20.14 9.43 0.83
C LEU A 278 -21.47 9.04 0.14
N GLU A 279 -21.48 8.24 -0.92
CA GLU A 279 -22.71 7.80 -1.60
C GLU A 279 -22.42 6.68 -2.61
N GLU A 280 -23.24 5.64 -2.61
CA GLU A 280 -23.24 4.60 -3.65
C GLU A 280 -24.08 5.08 -4.83
N LYS A 281 -23.45 5.27 -6.00
CA LYS A 281 -24.12 5.70 -7.24
C LYS A 281 -24.04 4.59 -8.27
N VAL A 282 -25.21 4.10 -8.68
CA VAL A 282 -25.35 3.16 -9.79
C VAL A 282 -25.08 3.90 -11.10
N LEU A 283 -24.01 3.56 -11.80
CA LEU A 283 -23.75 4.06 -13.15
C LEU A 283 -24.54 3.18 -14.14
N SER A 284 -25.85 3.46 -14.23
CA SER A 284 -26.71 2.86 -15.25
C SER A 284 -26.45 3.56 -16.59
N SER A 285 -25.99 2.80 -17.59
CA SER A 285 -26.15 3.16 -18.99
C SER A 285 -27.64 3.06 -19.34
N SER A 286 -28.39 4.10 -19.01
CA SER A 286 -29.82 4.19 -19.27
C SER A 286 -30.12 4.29 -20.77
N LEU A 287 -30.27 3.15 -21.44
CA LEU A 287 -31.27 3.01 -22.49
C LEU A 287 -32.62 2.84 -21.79
N HIS A 288 -33.34 3.96 -21.67
CA HIS A 288 -34.70 4.02 -21.14
C HIS A 288 -35.61 3.05 -21.91
N PHE A 289 -35.98 1.92 -21.30
CA PHE A 289 -37.20 1.21 -21.66
C PHE A 289 -38.27 1.50 -20.61
N SER A 290 -39.20 2.39 -21.00
CA SER A 290 -40.43 2.65 -20.27
C SER A 290 -41.29 1.39 -20.27
N CYS A 291 -41.33 0.66 -19.15
CA CYS A 291 -42.30 -0.41 -18.96
C CYS A 291 -43.59 0.22 -18.43
N ALA A 292 -44.48 0.58 -19.34
CA ALA A 292 -45.83 1.02 -19.04
C ALA A 292 -46.60 -0.10 -18.34
N ARG A 293 -46.89 0.12 -17.07
CA ARG A 293 -47.84 -0.67 -16.27
C ARG A 293 -49.23 -0.48 -16.88
N LYS A 294 -49.77 -1.49 -17.58
CA LYS A 294 -51.21 -1.64 -17.82
C LYS A 294 -51.66 -2.91 -17.13
N GLY A 295 -52.36 -2.75 -16.01
CA GLY A 295 -53.24 -3.79 -15.51
C GLY A 295 -54.48 -3.89 -16.38
N LEU A 296 -55.07 -5.08 -16.43
CA LEU A 296 -56.49 -5.33 -16.65
C LEU A 296 -56.75 -6.82 -16.42
N PHE A 297 -57.57 -7.09 -15.41
CA PHE A 297 -58.27 -8.33 -15.00
C PHE A 297 -57.43 -9.57 -14.64
#